data_AF-A0A1Y4A041-F1
#
_entry.id   AF-A0A1Y4A041-F1
#
_cell.length_a   1.000
_cell.length_b   1.000
_cell.length_c   1.000
_cell.angle_alpha   90.00
_cell.angle_beta   90.00
_cell.angle_gamma   90.00
#
_symmetry.space_group_name_H-M   'P 1'
#
loop_
_entity.id
_entity.type
_entity.pdbx_description
1 polymer ?
#
loop_
_entity_poly.entity_id
_entity_poly.type
_entity_poly.pdbx_seq_one_letter_code
_entity_poly.pdbx_strand_id
1 'polypeptide(L)' 'MTDIQKRLERLRKAIPGPNVGIIIQTSSGWEANYTGHETRNFATEQEARQYLNKCKTVIIIDI' A
#
# COMPACT_ATOMS: atom_id res chain seq x y z
N MET A 1 8.20 12.87 -9.20
CA MET A 1 7.66 11.54 -8.88
C MET A 1 8.76 10.75 -8.18
N THR A 2 8.55 10.38 -6.92
CA THR A 2 9.49 9.55 -6.15
C THR A 2 9.61 8.16 -6.78
N ASP A 3 10.80 7.55 -6.72
CA ASP A 3 11.10 6.24 -7.31
C ASP A 3 10.12 5.14 -6.86
N ILE A 4 9.67 5.24 -5.61
CA ILE A 4 8.64 4.39 -5.00
C ILE A 4 7.34 4.40 -5.82
N GLN A 5 6.86 5.56 -6.27
CA GLN A 5 5.61 5.62 -7.04
C GLN A 5 5.72 4.85 -8.37
N LYS A 6 6.84 4.97 -9.08
CA LYS A 6 7.07 4.21 -10.32
C LYS A 6 7.13 2.70 -10.07
N ARG A 7 7.74 2.27 -8.96
CA ARG A 7 7.79 0.84 -8.56
C ARG A 7 6.39 0.32 -8.21
N LEU A 8 5.59 1.12 -7.50
CA LEU A 8 4.19 0.81 -7.17
C LEU A 8 3.33 0.66 -8.44
N GLU A 9 3.47 1.57 -9.41
CA GLU A 9 2.76 1.46 -10.68
C GLU A 9 3.12 0.19 -11.46
N ARG A 10 4.40 -0.21 -11.46
CA ARG A 10 4.84 -1.47 -12.08
C ARG A 10 4.26 -2.69 -11.36
N LEU A 11 4.26 -2.70 -10.03
CA LEU A 11 3.65 -3.76 -9.22
C LEU A 11 2.15 -3.87 -9.49
N ARG A 12 1.43 -2.75 -9.59
CA ARG A 12 0.00 -2.73 -9.95
C ARG A 12 -0.25 -3.32 -11.34
N LYS A 13 0.59 -2.99 -12.33
CA LYS A 13 0.48 -3.54 -13.68
C LYS A 13 0.83 -5.04 -13.74
N ALA A 14 1.72 -5.50 -12.86
CA ALA A 14 2.17 -6.89 -12.82
C ALA A 14 1.22 -7.83 -12.06
N ILE A 15 0.33 -7.32 -11.21
CA ILE A 15 -0.64 -8.12 -10.47
C ILE A 15 -2.02 -7.97 -11.13
N PRO A 16 -2.43 -8.90 -12.00
CA PRO A 16 -3.78 -8.92 -12.56
C PRO A 16 -4.78 -9.31 -11.46
N GLY A 17 -5.42 -8.33 -10.84
CA GLY A 17 -6.47 -8.57 -9.85
C GLY A 17 -7.01 -7.28 -9.22
N PRO A 18 -8.32 -7.18 -8.95
CA PRO A 18 -8.96 -5.90 -8.61
C PRO A 18 -8.57 -5.29 -7.25
N ASN A 19 -7.89 -6.00 -6.34
CA ASN A 19 -7.78 -5.56 -4.95
C ASN A 19 -6.37 -5.79 -4.36
N VAL A 20 -5.37 -5.08 -4.88
CA VAL A 20 -4.03 -4.99 -4.26
C VAL A 20 -3.97 -3.79 -3.33
N GLY A 21 -3.63 -4.03 -2.08
CA GLY A 21 -3.34 -3.03 -1.07
C GLY A 21 -1.83 -2.90 -0.89
N ILE A 22 -1.35 -1.69 -0.62
CA ILE A 22 0.08 -1.43 -0.43
C ILE A 22 0.23 -0.69 0.89
N ILE A 23 1.07 -1.19 1.78
CA ILE A 23 1.44 -0.54 3.03
C ILE A 23 2.90 -0.10 2.92
N ILE A 24 3.19 1.13 3.27
CA ILE A 24 4.54 1.70 3.26
C ILE A 24 4.85 2.15 4.69
N GLN A 25 5.88 1.57 5.29
CA GLN A 25 6.41 2.06 6.55
C GLN A 25 7.12 3.39 6.29
N THR A 26 6.80 4.40 7.07
CA THR A 26 7.42 5.73 6.99
C THR A 26 8.00 6.09 8.35
N SER A 27 8.84 7.12 8.40
CA SER A 27 9.44 7.60 9.66
C SER A 27 8.39 8.07 10.68
N SER A 28 7.15 8.32 10.25
CA SER A 28 6.07 8.86 11.07
C SER A 28 4.92 7.87 11.31
N GLY A 29 5.02 6.63 10.83
CA GLY A 29 3.97 5.62 10.94
C GLY A 29 3.81 4.80 9.66
N TRP A 30 2.58 4.46 9.31
CA TRP A 30 2.26 3.52 8.24
C TRP A 30 1.32 4.15 7.23
N GLU A 31 1.66 4.08 5.94
CA GLU A 31 0.82 4.59 4.86
C GLU A 31 0.20 3.43 4.10
N ALA A 32 -1.13 3.31 4.12
CA ALA A 32 -1.85 2.32 3.34
C ALA A 32 -2.47 2.95 2.10
N ASN A 33 -2.22 2.34 0.94
CA ASN A 33 -2.75 2.73 -0.35
C ASN A 33 -3.65 1.61 -0.90
N TYR A 34 -4.92 1.96 -1.13
CA TYR A 34 -5.88 1.10 -1.82
C TYR A 34 -5.91 1.45 -3.30
N THR A 35 -5.41 0.53 -4.13
CA THR A 35 -5.51 0.55 -5.61
C THR A 35 -5.06 1.85 -6.30
N GLY A 36 -4.34 2.73 -5.63
CA GLY A 36 -3.95 4.04 -6.15
C GLY A 36 -5.02 5.13 -6.13
N HIS A 37 -6.20 4.82 -5.60
CA HIS A 37 -7.30 5.79 -5.50
C HIS A 37 -7.33 6.48 -4.12
N GLU A 38 -6.91 5.78 -3.07
CA GLU A 38 -6.97 6.30 -1.71
C GLU A 38 -5.70 5.92 -0.94
N THR A 39 -5.05 6.93 -0.37
CA THR A 39 -3.90 6.78 0.53
C THR A 39 -4.32 7.27 1.91
N ARG A 40 -4.02 6.51 2.95
CA ARG A 40 -4.34 6.86 4.34
C ARG A 40 -3.19 6.51 5.26
N ASN A 41 -2.88 7.41 6.20
CA ASN A 41 -1.84 7.22 7.19
C ASN A 41 -2.43 6.65 8.49
N PHE A 42 -1.66 5.78 9.13
CA PHE A 42 -2.00 5.04 10.35
C PHE A 42 -0.82 5.07 11.31
N ALA A 43 -1.11 4.98 12.61
CA ALA A 43 -0.07 4.92 13.63
C ALA A 43 0.59 3.53 13.67
N THR A 44 -0.17 2.47 13.34
CA THR A 44 0.29 1.07 13.44
C THR A 44 0.09 0.28 12.14
N GLU A 45 0.93 -0.74 11.94
CA GLU A 45 0.79 -1.68 10.81
C GLU A 45 -0.58 -2.37 10.84
N GLN A 46 -1.06 -2.73 12.03
CA GLN A 46 -2.32 -3.45 12.22
C GLN A 46 -3.51 -2.64 11.71
N GLU A 47 -3.57 -1.34 11.99
CA GLU A 47 -4.62 -0.46 11.46
C GLU A 47 -4.55 -0.32 9.93
N ALA A 48 -3.34 -0.13 9.40
CA ALA A 48 -3.11 -0.08 7.95
C ALA A 48 -3.55 -1.38 7.25
N ARG A 49 -3.28 -2.53 7.88
CA ARG A 49 -3.65 -3.85 7.39
C ARG A 49 -5.15 -4.11 7.52
N GLN A 50 -5.79 -3.65 8.60
CA GLN A 50 -7.25 -3.72 8.74
C GLN A 50 -7.96 -2.88 7.67
N TYR A 51 -7.46 -1.68 7.38
CA TYR A 51 -7.99 -0.83 6.30
C TYR A 51 -7.90 -1.52 4.93
N LEU A 52 -6.84 -2.29 4.69
CA LEU A 52 -6.66 -3.07 3.47
C LEU A 52 -7.20 -4.50 3.57
N ASN A 53 -8.00 -4.87 4.58
CA ASN A 53 -8.53 -6.23 4.73
C ASN A 53 -9.41 -6.67 3.54
N LYS A 54 -10.00 -5.72 2.81
CA LYS A 54 -10.71 -5.96 1.54
C LYS A 54 -9.79 -6.35 0.37
N CYS A 55 -8.48 -6.17 0.53
CA CYS A 55 -7.47 -6.54 -0.45
C CYS A 55 -7.11 -8.00 -0.33
N LYS A 56 -7.16 -8.72 -1.46
CA LYS A 56 -6.74 -10.13 -1.50
C LYS A 56 -5.23 -10.28 -1.37
N THR A 57 -4.49 -9.23 -1.77
CA THR A 57 -3.04 -9.16 -1.69
C THR A 57 -2.64 -7.85 -1.05
N VAL A 58 -1.85 -7.90 0.01
CA VAL A 58 -1.27 -6.73 0.67
C VAL A 58 0.24 -6.80 0.55
N ILE A 59 0.85 -5.76 -0.01
CA ILE A 59 2.30 -5.62 -0.14
C ILE A 59 2.75 -4.67 0.96
N ILE A 60 3.67 -5.10 1.82
CA ILE A 60 4.28 -4.25 2.83
C ILE A 60 5.67 -3.86 2.34
N ILE A 61 5.95 -2.55 2.35
CA ILE A 61 7.23 -1.96 1.97
C ILE A 61 7.82 -1.34 3.23
N ASP A 62 8.87 -1.96 3.73
CA ASP A 62 9.77 -1.40 4.73
C ASP A 62 10.90 -0.66 4.00
N ILE A 63 11.16 0.60 4.36
CA ILE A 63 12.17 1.49 3.73
C ILE A 63 13.14 2.02 4.78
#